data_AF-A0A1S4A4Z3-F1
#
_entry.id   AF-A0A1S4A4Z3-F1
#
_cell.length_a   1.000
_cell.length_b   1.000
_cell.length_c   1.000
_cell.angle_alpha   90.00
_cell.angle_beta   90.00
_cell.angle_gamma   90.00
#
_symmetry.space_group_name_H-M   'P 1'
#
loop_
_entity.id
_entity.type
_entity.pdbx_description
1 polymer ?
#
loop_
_entity_poly.entity_id
_entity_poly.type
_entity_poly.pdbx_seq_one_letter_code
_entity_poly.pdbx_strand_id
1 'polypeptide(L)'
;MGHHNDLLLDGNDDVEMLSLKPFLDHQFKIKDLGTVHYFLGLEISKVDQGFLINQQKYIKELLSEFSCSEVRPALTPLDPHVKLSVDSGEALPDPTVYRRLIGKLNFL
;
A
#
# COMPACT_ATOMS: atom_id res chain seq x y z
N MET A 1 4.05 -12.44 2.19
CA MET A 1 5.25 -13.30 2.09
C MET A 1 6.09 -12.70 0.97
N GLY A 2 7.30 -12.21 1.26
CA GLY A 2 8.19 -11.52 0.31
C GLY A 2 8.28 -10.01 0.52
N HIS A 3 9.43 -9.41 0.15
CA HIS A 3 9.81 -7.99 0.23
C HIS A 3 10.40 -7.54 1.58
N HIS A 4 11.65 -7.95 1.83
CA HIS A 4 12.53 -7.23 2.76
C HIS A 4 13.71 -6.55 2.07
N ASN A 5 13.82 -6.62 0.73
CA ASN A 5 14.94 -6.04 -0.02
C ASN A 5 14.48 -5.57 -1.41
N ASP A 6 13.56 -4.61 -1.49
CA ASP A 6 13.28 -3.91 -2.74
C ASP A 6 14.20 -2.68 -2.81
N LEU A 7 14.85 -2.45 -3.96
CA LEU A 7 15.70 -1.28 -4.21
C LEU A 7 15.14 -0.50 -5.40
N LEU A 8 14.82 0.77 -5.19
CA LEU A 8 14.45 1.70 -6.25
C LEU A 8 15.65 2.59 -6.57
N LEU A 9 16.03 2.62 -7.85
CA LEU A 9 17.08 3.51 -8.35
C LEU A 9 16.43 4.62 -9.19
N ASP A 10 16.78 5.86 -8.90
CA ASP A 10 16.37 7.05 -9.65
C ASP A 10 17.61 7.91 -9.91
N GLY A 11 17.66 8.57 -11.07
CA GLY A 11 18.82 9.31 -11.54
C GLY A 11 18.53 10.07 -12.83
N ASN A 12 19.30 11.13 -13.07
CA ASN A 12 19.20 11.99 -14.25
C ASN A 12 20.33 11.77 -15.27
N ASP A 13 21.24 10.83 -15.01
CA ASP A 13 22.34 10.45 -15.91
C ASP A 13 22.25 8.96 -16.26
N ASP A 14 21.91 8.68 -17.51
CA ASP A 14 21.76 7.31 -18.02
C ASP A 14 23.09 6.54 -18.01
N VAL A 15 24.22 7.22 -18.21
CA VAL A 15 25.56 6.60 -18.23
C VAL A 15 25.95 6.14 -16.83
N GLU A 16 25.73 7.00 -15.83
CA GLU A 16 25.96 6.64 -14.43
C GLU A 16 25.07 5.46 -14.03
N MET A 17 23.77 5.50 -14.38
CA MET A 17 22.83 4.42 -14.09
C MET A 17 23.22 3.08 -14.73
N LEU A 18 23.75 3.11 -15.96
CA LEU A 18 24.26 1.92 -16.64
C LEU A 18 25.51 1.34 -15.97
N SER A 19 26.32 2.17 -15.32
CA SER A 19 27.50 1.71 -14.57
C SER A 19 27.16 1.25 -13.14
N LEU A 20 26.17 1.88 -12.51
CA LEU A 20 25.75 1.61 -11.14
C LEU A 20 25.03 0.26 -11.01
N LYS A 21 24.17 -0.09 -11.97
CA LYS A 21 23.41 -1.35 -11.97
C LYS A 21 24.33 -2.59 -11.89
N PRO A 22 25.35 -2.76 -12.75
CA PRO A 22 26.31 -3.86 -12.64
C PRO A 22 27.12 -3.85 -11.35
N PHE A 23 27.50 -2.66 -10.85
CA PHE A 23 28.22 -2.54 -9.59
C PHE A 23 27.40 -3.08 -8.41
N LEU A 24 26.13 -2.67 -8.33
CA LEU A 24 25.20 -3.14 -7.30
C LEU A 24 24.90 -4.64 -7.44
N ASP A 25 24.78 -5.15 -8.67
CA ASP A 25 24.61 -6.60 -8.90
C ASP A 25 25.85 -7.38 -8.47
N HIS A 26 27.05 -6.91 -8.79
CA HIS A 26 28.28 -7.54 -8.34
C HIS A 26 28.40 -7.57 -6.81
N GLN A 27 28.07 -6.47 -6.13
CA GLN A 27 28.25 -6.34 -4.69
C GLN A 27 27.14 -7.02 -3.87
N PHE A 28 25.89 -6.93 -4.33
CA PHE A 28 24.71 -7.34 -3.55
C PHE A 28 23.86 -8.40 -4.24
N LYS A 29 24.20 -8.82 -5.47
CA LYS A 29 23.44 -9.77 -6.30
C LYS A 29 22.00 -9.35 -6.51
N ILE A 30 21.80 -8.10 -6.93
CA ILE A 30 20.48 -7.55 -7.22
C ILE A 30 19.97 -8.05 -8.57
N LYS A 31 18.65 -8.13 -8.72
CA LYS A 31 18.03 -8.39 -10.01
C LYS A 31 17.43 -7.10 -10.55
N ASP A 32 17.84 -6.67 -11.74
CA ASP A 32 17.17 -5.59 -12.44
C ASP A 32 15.79 -6.08 -12.95
N LEU A 33 14.73 -5.40 -12.51
CA LEU A 33 13.35 -5.68 -12.90
C LEU A 33 12.83 -4.68 -13.95
N GLY A 34 13.65 -3.72 -14.37
CA GLY A 34 13.29 -2.70 -15.34
C GLY A 34 12.51 -1.55 -14.74
N THR A 35 11.48 -1.08 -15.46
CA THR A 35 10.67 0.07 -15.01
C THR A 35 9.86 -0.31 -13.78
N VAL A 36 9.84 0.58 -12.79
CA VAL A 36 9.07 0.36 -11.56
C VAL A 36 7.57 0.39 -11.84
N HIS A 37 6.88 -0.66 -11.42
CA HIS A 37 5.42 -0.74 -11.43
C HIS A 37 4.85 -0.93 -10.03
N TYR A 38 5.62 -1.60 -9.15
CA TYR A 38 5.29 -1.78 -7.75
C TYR A 38 6.55 -1.58 -6.90
N PHE A 39 6.43 -0.86 -5.79
CA PHE A 39 7.51 -0.71 -4.81
C PHE A 39 6.91 -0.66 -3.40
N LEU A 40 7.35 -1.53 -2.49
CA LEU A 40 6.84 -1.61 -1.11
C LEU A 40 5.30 -1.78 -1.01
N GLY A 41 4.68 -2.44 -1.99
CA GLY A 41 3.23 -2.61 -2.05
C GLY A 41 2.46 -1.39 -2.60
N LEU A 42 3.17 -0.33 -3.03
CA LEU A 42 2.60 0.81 -3.73
C LEU A 42 2.65 0.58 -5.23
N GLU A 43 1.57 0.91 -5.93
CA GLU A 43 1.54 0.97 -7.39
C GLU A 43 2.15 2.27 -7.88
N ILE A 44 3.03 2.17 -8.86
CA ILE A 44 3.68 3.32 -9.50
C ILE A 44 3.39 3.30 -10.98
N SER A 45 2.88 4.41 -11.51
CA SER A 45 2.58 4.61 -12.93
C SER A 45 3.25 5.88 -13.42
N LYS A 46 4.00 5.79 -14.52
CA LYS A 46 4.58 6.97 -15.16
C LYS A 46 3.49 7.70 -15.96
N VAL A 47 3.40 9.01 -15.77
CA VAL A 47 2.52 9.93 -16.50
C VAL A 47 3.37 11.06 -17.10
N ASP A 48 2.83 11.82 -18.06
CA ASP A 48 3.61 12.87 -18.74
C ASP A 48 4.21 13.90 -17.78
N GLN A 49 3.56 14.12 -16.64
CA GLN A 49 3.96 15.09 -15.61
C GLN A 49 4.82 14.48 -14.48
N GLY A 50 5.19 13.20 -14.56
CA GLY A 50 5.99 12.52 -13.53
C GLY A 50 5.47 11.12 -13.18
N PHE A 51 5.27 10.85 -11.90
CA PHE A 51 4.81 9.54 -11.41
C PHE A 51 3.54 9.69 -10.57
N LEU A 52 2.59 8.81 -10.81
CA LEU A 52 1.42 8.59 -9.97
C LEU A 52 1.70 7.39 -9.06
N ILE A 53 1.60 7.61 -7.76
CA ILE A 53 1.72 6.55 -6.75
C ILE A 53 0.34 6.32 -6.14
N ASN A 54 -0.12 5.07 -6.07
CA ASN A 54 -1.42 4.74 -5.49
C ASN A 54 -1.40 3.36 -4.78
N GLN A 55 -2.48 3.06 -4.06
CA GLN A 55 -2.67 1.80 -3.35
C GLN A 55 -3.95 1.07 -3.79
N GLN A 56 -4.37 1.22 -5.05
CA GLN A 56 -5.65 0.70 -5.51
C GLN A 56 -5.78 -0.82 -5.32
N LYS A 57 -4.74 -1.60 -5.59
CA LYS A 57 -4.72 -3.04 -5.33
C LYS A 57 -4.87 -3.35 -3.85
N TYR A 58 -4.17 -2.64 -2.96
CA TYR A 58 -4.30 -2.85 -1.52
C TYR A 58 -5.73 -2.54 -1.04
N ILE A 59 -6.33 -1.43 -1.51
CA ILE A 59 -7.72 -1.09 -1.21
C ILE A 59 -8.68 -2.18 -1.71
N LYS A 60 -8.50 -2.68 -2.94
CA LYS A 60 -9.35 -3.75 -3.51
C LYS A 60 -9.23 -5.05 -2.73
N GLU A 61 -8.01 -5.44 -2.35
CA GLU A 61 -7.75 -6.63 -1.53
C GLU A 61 -8.36 -6.47 -0.13
N LEU A 62 -8.24 -5.29 0.47
CA LEU A 62 -8.85 -4.95 1.75
C LEU A 62 -10.38 -5.08 1.68
N LEU A 63 -11.01 -4.47 0.68
CA LEU A 63 -12.45 -4.56 0.49
C LEU A 63 -12.89 -6.00 0.25
N SER A 64 -12.15 -6.78 -0.54
CA SER A 64 -12.46 -8.19 -0.77
C SER A 64 -12.36 -9.04 0.50
N GLU A 65 -11.34 -8.82 1.33
CA GLU A 65 -11.11 -9.59 2.56
C GLU A 65 -12.22 -9.40 3.60
N PHE A 66 -12.78 -8.19 3.69
CA PHE A 66 -13.87 -7.87 4.62
C PHE A 66 -15.26 -7.90 3.95
N SER A 67 -15.37 -8.51 2.76
CA SER A 67 -16.62 -8.64 2.00
C SER A 67 -17.31 -7.29 1.74
N CYS A 68 -16.52 -6.23 1.57
CA CYS A 68 -16.98 -4.87 1.31
C CYS A 68 -16.96 -4.47 -0.18
N SER A 69 -16.58 -5.37 -1.10
CA SER A 69 -16.45 -5.07 -2.53
C SER A 69 -17.75 -4.57 -3.19
N GLU A 70 -18.91 -5.02 -2.69
CA GLU A 70 -20.23 -4.66 -3.22
C GLU A 70 -21.01 -3.71 -2.31
N VAL A 71 -20.39 -3.21 -1.24
CA VAL A 71 -21.06 -2.34 -0.28
C VAL A 71 -21.35 -0.99 -0.93
N ARG A 72 -22.61 -0.57 -0.88
CA ARG A 72 -23.03 0.72 -1.43
C ARG A 72 -22.42 1.85 -0.58
N PRO A 73 -21.98 2.94 -1.22
CA PRO A 73 -21.55 4.13 -0.48
C PRO A 73 -22.64 4.57 0.50
N ALA A 74 -22.27 4.86 1.74
CA ALA A 74 -23.18 5.49 2.69
C ALA A 74 -23.49 6.91 2.19
N LEU A 75 -24.78 7.22 2.00
CA LEU A 75 -25.22 8.55 1.57
C LEU A 75 -24.98 9.63 2.64
N THR A 76 -24.99 9.21 3.91
CA THR A 76 -24.72 10.05 5.06
C THR A 76 -23.45 9.54 5.75
N PRO A 77 -22.38 10.35 5.83
CA PRO A 77 -21.22 10.00 6.64
C PRO A 77 -21.62 9.91 8.12
N LEU A 78 -20.87 9.12 8.89
CA LEU A 78 -21.02 9.08 10.34
C LEU A 78 -20.77 10.49 10.90
N ASP A 79 -21.63 10.94 11.83
CA ASP A 79 -21.46 12.24 12.47
C ASP A 79 -20.13 12.27 13.25
N PRO A 80 -19.17 13.15 12.88
CA PRO A 80 -17.86 13.22 13.53
C PRO A 80 -17.93 13.70 14.99
N HIS A 81 -19.07 14.24 15.43
CA HIS A 81 -19.29 14.69 16.80
C HIS A 81 -19.88 13.61 17.72
N VAL A 82 -20.17 12.41 17.20
CA VAL A 82 -20.56 11.26 18.03
C VAL A 82 -19.45 10.94 19.02
N LYS A 83 -19.73 11.13 20.30
CA LYS A 83 -18.85 10.70 21.39
C LYS A 83 -19.03 9.21 21.62
N LEU A 84 -18.08 8.43 21.15
CA LEU A 84 -17.98 7.00 21.49
C LEU A 84 -17.51 6.89 22.95
N SER A 85 -18.22 6.10 23.76
CA SER A 85 -17.84 5.79 25.14
C SER A 85 -17.34 4.35 25.22
N VAL A 86 -16.39 4.07 26.12
CA VAL A 86 -15.91 2.70 26.38
C VAL A 86 -17.04 1.82 26.93
N ASP A 87 -17.99 2.43 27.64
CA ASP A 87 -19.12 1.74 28.27
C ASP A 87 -20.37 1.69 27.37
N SER A 88 -20.30 2.22 26.14
CA SER A 88 -21.43 2.22 25.21
C SER A 88 -21.40 1.00 24.29
N GLY A 89 -22.45 0.18 24.36
CA GLY A 89 -22.65 -0.98 23.50
C GLY A 89 -22.23 -2.31 24.13
N GLU A 90 -22.51 -3.41 23.43
CA GLU A 90 -22.09 -4.74 23.85
C GLU A 90 -20.67 -5.05 23.37
N ALA A 91 -19.87 -5.68 24.23
CA ALA A 91 -18.53 -6.11 23.87
C ALA A 91 -18.59 -7.17 22.76
N LEU A 92 -17.74 -7.01 21.74
CA LEU A 92 -17.62 -8.00 20.67
C LEU A 92 -17.10 -9.32 21.25
N PRO A 93 -17.73 -10.48 20.91
CA PRO A 93 -17.25 -11.79 21.34
C PRO A 93 -15.83 -12.11 20.85
N ASP A 94 -15.49 -11.65 19.64
CA ASP A 94 -14.13 -11.71 19.09
C ASP A 94 -13.76 -10.34 18.46
N PRO A 95 -12.89 -9.54 19.11
CA PRO A 95 -12.45 -8.26 18.58
C PRO A 95 -11.37 -8.39 17.48
N THR A 96 -10.88 -9.59 17.19
CA THR A 96 -9.72 -9.82 16.29
C THR A 96 -10.00 -9.31 14.88
N VAL A 97 -11.17 -9.61 14.32
CA VAL A 97 -11.56 -9.19 12.98
C VAL A 97 -11.58 -7.67 12.87
N TYR A 98 -12.19 -7.00 13.85
CA TYR A 98 -12.27 -5.53 13.89
C TYR A 98 -10.88 -4.90 14.06
N ARG A 99 -10.06 -5.40 14.99
CA ARG A 99 -8.68 -4.91 15.19
C ARG A 99 -7.82 -5.11 13.94
N ARG A 100 -7.99 -6.23 13.22
CA ARG A 100 -7.30 -6.49 11.95
C ARG A 100 -7.73 -5.50 10.88
N LEU A 101 -9.02 -5.19 10.77
CA LEU A 101 -9.54 -4.19 9.84
C LEU A 101 -8.93 -2.80 10.13
N ILE A 102 -9.01 -2.34 11.38
CA ILE A 102 -8.46 -1.05 11.79
C ILE A 102 -6.95 -0.98 11.53
N GLY A 103 -6.21 -2.05 11.86
CA GLY A 103 -4.77 -2.12 11.60
C GLY A 103 -4.43 -1.98 10.12
N LYS A 104 -5.27 -2.52 9.23
CA LYS A 104 -5.12 -2.37 7.77
C LYS A 104 -5.55 -0.99 7.27
N LEU A 105 -6.63 -0.43 7.80
CA LEU A 105 -7.06 0.93 7.47
C LEU A 105 -6.04 1.99 7.85
N ASN A 106 -5.28 1.79 8.93
CA ASN A 106 -4.18 2.68 9.32
C ASN A 106 -3.01 2.70 8.32
N PHE A 107 -3.00 1.81 7.33
CA PHE A 107 -1.98 1.73 6.29
C PHE A 107 -2.38 2.49 5.00
N LEU A 108 -3.61 3.00 4.94
CA LEU A 108 -4.13 3.87 3.87
C LEU A 108 -3.84 5.34 4.17
#